data_AF-A0AAD4H7B7-F1
#
_entry.id   AF-A0AAD4H7B7-F1
#
_cell.length_a   1.000
_cell.length_b   1.000
_cell.length_c   1.000
_cell.angle_alpha   90.00
_cell.angle_beta   90.00
_cell.angle_gamma   90.00
#
_symmetry.space_group_name_H-M   'P 1'
#
loop_
_entity.id
_entity.type
_entity.pdbx_description
1 polymer ?
#
loop_
_entity_poly.entity_id
_entity_poly.type
_entity_poly.pdbx_seq_one_letter_code
_entity_poly.pdbx_strand_id
1 'polypeptide(L)'
;MQSIRGVLIDVSGTVHVGDKVIPGAVQALDRLRASGIPFRFCTNTTQYSGDTLANKLRKLGFNVKREEMNKALKILLATIPSSVTVTGIDTGVAAATGVPRLIAVHKAKYFADKDQTDLSMGPGGFVQALEFATGVQAHVVGK
;
A
#
# COMPACT_ATOMS: atom_id res chain seq x y z
N MET A 1 22.54 2.48 3.05
CA MET A 1 21.10 2.16 3.11
C MET A 1 20.65 1.70 1.74
N GLN A 2 19.83 0.65 1.64
CA GLN A 2 19.18 0.30 0.37
C GLN A 2 18.15 1.38 0.01
N SER A 3 18.09 1.79 -1.26
CA SER A 3 17.13 2.81 -1.71
C SER A 3 15.71 2.25 -1.71
N ILE A 4 14.73 3.03 -1.25
CA ILE A 4 13.31 2.68 -1.34
C ILE A 4 12.92 2.61 -2.83
N ARG A 5 12.44 1.45 -3.27
CA ARG A 5 12.06 1.18 -4.67
C ARG A 5 10.60 1.54 -4.98
N GLY A 6 9.77 1.68 -3.95
CA GLY A 6 8.38 2.12 -4.07
C GLY A 6 7.65 2.09 -2.73
N VAL A 7 6.46 2.68 -2.69
CA VAL A 7 5.62 2.78 -1.48
C VAL A 7 4.20 2.31 -1.76
N LEU A 8 3.64 1.52 -0.85
CA LEU A 8 2.20 1.22 -0.83
C LEU A 8 1.57 2.02 0.31
N ILE A 9 0.52 2.78 -0.03
CA ILE A 9 -0.09 3.75 0.87
C ILE A 9 -1.51 3.33 1.15
N ASP A 10 -1.81 3.01 2.41
CA ASP A 10 -3.19 2.81 2.81
C ASP A 10 -3.99 4.13 2.68
N VAL A 11 -5.29 4.03 2.52
CA VAL A 11 -6.15 5.18 2.21
C VAL A 11 -6.91 5.65 3.45
N SER A 12 -7.78 4.80 4.00
CA SER A 12 -8.60 5.15 5.16
C SER A 12 -7.78 5.12 6.45
N GLY A 13 -7.85 6.15 7.29
CA GLY A 13 -7.05 6.26 8.51
C GLY A 13 -5.58 6.65 8.27
N THR A 14 -5.12 6.68 7.02
CA THR A 14 -3.75 7.08 6.64
C THR A 14 -3.72 8.44 5.93
N VAL A 15 -4.57 8.66 4.92
CA VAL A 15 -4.66 9.96 4.22
C VAL A 15 -5.96 10.70 4.48
N HIS A 16 -7.04 10.01 4.85
CA HIS A 16 -8.31 10.62 5.23
C HIS A 16 -9.09 9.76 6.24
N VAL A 17 -10.02 10.37 6.97
CA VAL A 17 -11.03 9.70 7.79
C VAL A 17 -12.40 10.27 7.43
N GLY A 18 -13.31 9.41 6.99
CA GLY A 18 -14.59 9.86 6.41
C GLY A 18 -14.36 10.80 5.22
N ASP A 19 -14.86 12.03 5.33
CA ASP A 19 -14.68 13.10 4.34
C ASP A 19 -13.68 14.19 4.80
N LYS A 20 -12.85 13.90 5.81
CA LYS A 20 -11.82 14.79 6.32
C LYS A 20 -10.43 14.29 5.94
N VAL A 21 -9.59 15.20 5.46
CA VAL A 21 -8.17 14.95 5.17
C VAL A 21 -7.37 14.85 6.46
N ILE A 22 -6.45 13.89 6.54
CA ILE A 22 -5.48 13.84 7.64
C ILE A 22 -4.48 15.00 7.46
N PRO A 23 -4.25 15.83 8.49
CA PRO A 23 -3.36 16.98 8.39
C PRO A 23 -1.96 16.60 7.86
N GLY A 24 -1.48 17.32 6.85
CA GLY A 24 -0.18 17.07 6.23
C GLY A 24 -0.16 15.98 5.15
N ALA A 25 -1.25 15.21 4.97
CA ALA A 25 -1.28 14.07 4.05
C ALA A 25 -1.10 14.49 2.58
N VAL A 26 -1.76 15.57 2.16
CA VAL A 26 -1.63 16.11 0.79
C VAL A 26 -0.18 16.52 0.53
N GLN A 27 0.41 17.31 1.44
CA GLN A 27 1.79 17.77 1.32
C GLN A 27 2.79 16.61 1.36
N ALA A 28 2.53 15.56 2.15
CA ALA A 28 3.37 14.38 2.21
C ALA A 28 3.37 13.60 0.89
N LEU A 29 2.20 13.44 0.26
CA LEU A 29 2.10 12.79 -1.05
C LEU A 29 2.75 13.62 -2.16
N ASP A 30 2.63 14.94 -2.12
CA ASP A 30 3.30 15.81 -3.09
C ASP A 30 4.82 15.75 -2.94
N ARG A 31 5.35 15.71 -1.71
CA ARG A 31 6.78 15.48 -1.46
C ARG A 31 7.23 14.10 -1.94
N LEU A 32 6.41 13.06 -1.72
CA LEU A 32 6.73 11.71 -2.19
C LEU A 32 6.75 11.65 -3.72
N ARG A 33 5.82 12.35 -4.38
CA ARG A 33 5.83 12.45 -5.84
C ARG A 33 7.06 13.20 -6.35
N ALA A 34 7.43 14.31 -5.70
CA ALA A 34 8.60 15.09 -6.03
C ALA A 34 9.93 14.33 -5.83
N SER A 35 9.97 13.34 -4.94
CA SER A 35 11.17 12.50 -4.73
C SER A 35 11.39 11.46 -5.84
N GLY A 36 10.42 11.28 -6.75
CA GLY A 36 10.48 10.29 -7.82
C GLY A 36 10.30 8.84 -7.37
N ILE A 37 9.99 8.61 -6.09
CA ILE A 37 9.71 7.26 -5.59
C ILE A 37 8.29 6.86 -6.03
N PRO A 38 8.11 5.78 -6.80
CA PRO A 38 6.80 5.37 -7.26
C PRO A 38 5.96 4.89 -6.08
N PHE A 39 4.67 5.24 -6.07
CA PHE A 39 3.75 4.74 -5.05
C PHE A 39 2.39 4.35 -5.64
N ARG A 40 1.67 3.53 -4.88
CA ARG A 40 0.29 3.14 -5.18
C ARG A 40 -0.55 3.18 -3.91
N PHE A 41 -1.79 3.63 -4.06
CA PHE A 41 -2.80 3.51 -3.03
C PHE A 41 -3.31 2.08 -2.94
N CYS A 42 -3.43 1.61 -1.71
CA CYS A 42 -4.00 0.33 -1.32
C CYS A 42 -5.19 0.59 -0.42
N THR A 43 -6.33 -0.05 -0.67
CA THR A 43 -7.47 0.04 0.24
C THR A 43 -8.13 -1.32 0.39
N ASN A 44 -8.50 -1.67 1.62
CA ASN A 44 -9.26 -2.88 1.95
C ASN A 44 -10.76 -2.71 1.73
N THR A 45 -11.21 -1.49 1.42
CA THR A 45 -12.63 -1.20 1.27
C THR A 45 -13.15 -1.63 -0.09
N THR A 46 -14.18 -2.47 -0.10
CA THR A 46 -14.95 -2.85 -1.30
C THR A 46 -16.02 -1.83 -1.68
N GLN A 47 -16.29 -0.84 -0.80
CA GLN A 47 -17.35 0.15 -0.97
C GLN A 47 -17.16 1.07 -2.18
N TYR A 48 -15.94 1.21 -2.70
CA TYR A 48 -15.65 2.12 -3.81
C TYR A 48 -14.94 1.41 -4.96
N SER A 49 -15.35 1.75 -6.20
CA SER A 49 -14.51 1.46 -7.36
C SER A 49 -13.22 2.30 -7.29
N GLY A 50 -12.16 1.88 -8.00
CA GLY A 50 -10.91 2.64 -8.03
C GLY A 50 -11.12 4.08 -8.50
N ASP A 51 -12.04 4.30 -9.43
CA ASP A 51 -12.40 5.62 -9.95
C ASP A 51 -13.20 6.46 -8.96
N THR A 52 -14.14 5.82 -8.27
CA THR A 52 -14.94 6.50 -7.24
C THR A 52 -14.03 6.97 -6.11
N LEU A 53 -13.06 6.14 -5.72
CA LEU A 53 -12.09 6.51 -4.70
C LEU A 53 -11.11 7.60 -5.20
N ALA A 54 -10.61 7.49 -6.43
CA ALA A 54 -9.77 8.54 -7.03
C ALA A 54 -10.49 9.89 -7.04
N ASN A 55 -11.76 9.92 -7.46
CA ASN A 55 -12.56 11.13 -7.49
C ASN A 55 -12.85 11.67 -6.09
N LYS A 56 -13.08 10.79 -5.11
CA LYS A 56 -13.21 11.20 -3.70
C LYS A 56 -11.93 11.88 -3.21
N LEU A 57 -10.76 11.26 -3.42
CA LEU A 57 -9.48 11.83 -3.02
C LEU A 57 -9.21 13.17 -3.74
N ARG A 58 -9.56 13.30 -5.02
CA ARG A 58 -9.45 14.59 -5.74
C ARG A 58 -10.31 15.69 -5.12
N LYS A 59 -11.55 15.38 -4.73
CA LYS A 59 -12.42 16.33 -4.01
C LYS A 59 -11.84 16.76 -2.66
N LEU A 60 -11.07 15.88 -2.03
CA LEU A 60 -10.34 16.16 -0.80
C LEU A 60 -9.02 16.93 -1.02
N GLY A 61 -8.72 17.34 -2.26
CA GLY A 61 -7.54 18.15 -2.59
C GLY A 61 -6.29 17.34 -2.94
N PHE A 62 -6.38 16.00 -3.03
CA PHE A 62 -5.26 15.18 -3.49
C PHE A 62 -5.15 15.20 -5.02
N ASN A 63 -3.96 15.45 -5.55
CA ASN A 63 -3.67 15.24 -6.96
C ASN A 63 -3.47 13.73 -7.24
N VAL A 64 -4.56 12.99 -7.42
CA VAL A 64 -4.51 11.53 -7.66
C VAL A 64 -4.64 11.21 -9.15
N LYS A 65 -3.66 10.45 -9.66
CA LYS A 65 -3.73 9.84 -10.99
C LYS A 65 -4.43 8.48 -10.93
N ARG A 66 -5.14 8.10 -11.99
CA ARG A 66 -5.85 6.82 -12.03
C ARG A 66 -4.89 5.65 -11.84
N GLU A 67 -3.71 5.74 -12.45
CA GLU A 67 -2.66 4.74 -12.33
C GLU A 67 -2.22 4.57 -10.87
N GLU A 68 -2.23 5.62 -10.05
CA GLU A 68 -1.83 5.52 -8.64
C GLU A 68 -2.80 4.66 -7.82
N MET A 69 -4.01 4.36 -8.32
CA MET A 69 -5.02 3.56 -7.64
C MET A 69 -4.92 2.09 -8.00
N ASN A 70 -4.77 1.23 -6.97
CA ASN A 70 -4.93 -0.20 -7.12
C ASN A 70 -5.93 -0.75 -6.11
N LYS A 71 -6.76 -1.72 -6.54
CA LYS A 71 -7.49 -2.56 -5.59
C LYS A 71 -6.48 -3.49 -4.94
N ALA A 72 -6.58 -3.67 -3.61
CA ALA A 72 -5.76 -4.61 -2.83
C ALA A 72 -5.50 -5.94 -3.55
N LEU A 73 -6.57 -6.55 -4.06
CA LEU A 73 -6.56 -7.83 -4.76
C LEU A 73 -5.81 -7.81 -6.10
N LYS A 74 -5.68 -6.66 -6.76
CA LYS A 74 -4.96 -6.53 -8.03
C LYS A 74 -3.45 -6.36 -7.86
N ILE A 75 -2.99 -5.80 -6.74
CA ILE A 75 -1.54 -5.62 -6.48
C ILE A 75 -0.86 -6.97 -6.33
N LEU A 76 -1.52 -7.91 -5.65
CA LEU A 76 -1.01 -9.27 -5.49
C LEU A 76 -0.82 -10.02 -6.83
N LEU A 77 -1.58 -9.66 -7.86
CA LEU A 77 -1.62 -10.40 -9.12
C LEU A 77 -0.87 -9.71 -10.28
N ALA A 78 -0.67 -8.38 -10.24
CA ALA A 78 -0.34 -7.61 -11.44
C ALA A 78 0.98 -6.82 -11.44
N THR A 79 1.83 -6.92 -10.41
CA THR A 79 3.13 -6.20 -10.42
C THR A 79 4.30 -7.12 -10.08
N ILE A 80 4.27 -8.29 -10.68
CA ILE A 80 5.48 -9.07 -10.90
C ILE A 80 5.85 -8.76 -12.35
N PRO A 81 6.90 -7.97 -12.62
CA PRO A 81 7.40 -7.78 -13.98
C PRO A 81 7.54 -9.16 -14.62
N SER A 82 7.30 -9.28 -15.92
CA SER A 82 7.41 -10.54 -16.68
C SER A 82 8.79 -11.23 -16.61
N SER A 83 9.70 -10.74 -15.76
CA SER A 83 11.03 -11.27 -15.44
C SER A 83 11.17 -11.73 -13.97
N VAL A 84 10.11 -11.77 -13.17
CA VAL A 84 10.14 -12.37 -11.83
C VAL A 84 9.26 -13.60 -11.87
N THR A 85 9.86 -14.76 -11.83
CA THR A 85 9.11 -16.00 -11.82
C THR A 85 8.60 -16.25 -10.42
N VAL A 86 7.29 -16.46 -10.31
CA VAL A 86 6.64 -16.99 -9.13
C VAL A 86 6.96 -18.47 -9.05
N THR A 87 8.01 -18.84 -8.32
CA THR A 87 8.25 -20.25 -7.95
C THR A 87 7.34 -20.63 -6.79
N GLY A 88 6.37 -21.48 -7.09
CA GLY A 88 5.32 -21.97 -6.20
C GLY A 88 4.19 -22.69 -6.94
N ILE A 89 4.18 -22.60 -8.26
CA ILE A 89 3.96 -23.75 -9.15
C ILE A 89 5.37 -24.22 -9.52
N ASP A 90 5.71 -25.49 -9.30
CA ASP A 90 7.05 -26.07 -9.51
C ASP A 90 7.67 -25.65 -10.85
N THR A 91 8.56 -24.66 -10.85
CA THR A 91 9.50 -24.37 -11.93
C THR A 91 10.64 -23.55 -11.36
N GLY A 92 11.73 -24.23 -10.95
CA GLY A 92 12.90 -23.61 -10.31
C GLY A 92 13.36 -22.35 -11.01
N VAL A 93 13.35 -21.23 -10.28
CA VAL A 93 13.86 -19.95 -10.77
C VAL A 93 14.99 -19.48 -9.90
N ALA A 94 16.09 -19.31 -10.61
CA ALA A 94 17.35 -18.82 -10.12
C ALA A 94 17.15 -17.58 -9.24
N ALA A 95 17.81 -17.65 -8.08
CA ALA A 95 18.00 -16.54 -7.16
C ALA A 95 18.53 -15.31 -7.92
N ALA A 96 17.64 -14.37 -8.23
CA ALA A 96 18.04 -13.02 -8.56
C ALA A 96 18.57 -12.37 -7.27
N THR A 97 19.85 -12.03 -7.26
CA THR A 97 20.50 -11.31 -6.18
C THR A 97 19.78 -9.96 -5.97
N GLY A 98 19.08 -9.86 -4.84
CA GLY A 98 18.48 -8.61 -4.34
C GLY A 98 16.97 -8.57 -4.35
N VAL A 99 16.30 -9.52 -3.68
CA VAL A 99 14.86 -9.41 -3.42
C VAL A 99 14.61 -8.10 -2.63
N PRO A 100 13.72 -7.20 -3.10
CA PRO A 100 13.51 -5.91 -2.45
C PRO A 100 13.03 -6.12 -1.01
N ARG A 101 13.66 -5.44 -0.05
CA ARG A 101 13.24 -5.48 1.35
C ARG A 101 11.86 -4.88 1.48
N LEU A 102 10.92 -5.64 2.03
CA LEU A 102 9.60 -5.15 2.41
C LEU A 102 9.73 -4.45 3.76
N ILE A 103 9.28 -3.20 3.84
CA ILE A 103 9.25 -2.43 5.08
C ILE A 103 7.79 -2.08 5.37
N ALA A 104 7.31 -2.43 6.55
CA ALA A 104 5.96 -2.14 6.99
C ALA A 104 5.99 -1.25 8.23
N VAL A 105 5.06 -0.30 8.31
CA VAL A 105 4.94 0.56 9.51
C VAL A 105 4.40 -0.26 10.68
N HIS A 106 3.43 -1.15 10.47
CA HIS A 106 2.95 -2.10 11.48
C HIS A 106 2.24 -3.27 10.80
N LYS A 107 1.97 -4.35 11.56
CA LYS A 107 1.20 -5.54 11.11
C LYS A 107 -0.13 -5.71 11.84
N ALA A 108 -0.64 -4.66 12.48
CA ALA A 108 -1.89 -4.75 13.23
C ALA A 108 -3.07 -5.13 12.32
N LYS A 109 -3.91 -6.07 12.80
CA LYS A 109 -5.15 -6.45 12.12
C LYS A 109 -6.18 -5.32 12.17
N TYR A 110 -6.22 -4.59 13.29
CA TYR A 110 -7.16 -3.51 13.55
C TYR A 110 -6.48 -2.36 14.31
N PHE A 111 -7.06 -1.18 14.24
CA PHE A 111 -6.80 -0.06 15.13
C PHE A 111 -8.13 0.58 15.55
N ALA A 112 -8.19 1.12 16.76
CA ALA A 112 -9.34 1.88 17.24
C ALA A 112 -9.24 3.33 16.77
N ASP A 113 -10.37 3.92 16.36
CA ASP A 113 -10.41 5.38 16.14
C ASP A 113 -10.24 6.12 17.48
N LYS A 114 -9.99 7.45 17.43
CA LYS A 114 -9.71 8.28 18.61
C LYS A 114 -10.77 8.17 19.72
N ASP A 115 -12.02 7.90 19.33
CA ASP A 115 -13.15 7.79 20.24
C ASP A 115 -13.39 6.35 20.74
N GLN A 116 -12.57 5.38 20.30
CA GLN A 116 -12.63 3.95 20.64
C GLN A 116 -13.97 3.25 20.37
N THR A 117 -14.90 3.90 19.69
CA THR A 117 -16.23 3.35 19.38
C THR A 117 -16.20 2.42 18.16
N ASP A 118 -15.27 2.65 17.23
CA ASP A 118 -15.16 1.91 15.98
C ASP A 118 -13.76 1.31 15.76
N LEU A 119 -13.73 0.07 15.27
CA LEU A 119 -12.52 -0.64 14.87
C LEU A 119 -12.34 -0.53 13.35
N SER A 120 -11.21 0.04 12.93
CA SER A 120 -10.78 0.07 11.53
C SER A 120 -9.76 -1.02 11.25
N MET A 121 -9.77 -1.57 10.04
CA MET A 121 -8.76 -2.56 9.62
C MET A 121 -7.40 -1.89 9.43
N GLY A 122 -6.38 -2.48 10.03
CA GLY A 122 -4.99 -2.09 9.80
C GLY A 122 -4.39 -2.71 8.53
N PRO A 123 -3.14 -2.34 8.19
CA PRO A 123 -2.45 -2.84 7.02
C PRO A 123 -1.95 -4.28 7.17
N GLY A 124 -2.12 -4.94 8.32
CA GLY A 124 -1.58 -6.26 8.60
C GLY A 124 -1.97 -7.32 7.56
N GLY A 125 -3.21 -7.29 7.07
CA GLY A 125 -3.64 -8.19 6.00
C GLY A 125 -2.87 -8.01 4.68
N PHE A 126 -2.54 -6.76 4.32
CA PHE A 126 -1.72 -6.47 3.14
C PHE A 126 -0.29 -6.94 3.31
N VAL A 127 0.30 -6.67 4.46
CA VAL A 127 1.67 -7.07 4.74
C VAL A 127 1.78 -8.59 4.65
N GLN A 128 0.88 -9.32 5.31
CA GLN A 128 0.87 -10.78 5.27
C GLN A 128 0.71 -11.34 3.85
N ALA A 129 -0.16 -10.73 3.05
CA ALA A 129 -0.40 -11.16 1.67
C ALA A 129 0.82 -10.90 0.77
N LEU A 130 1.52 -9.78 0.95
CA LEU A 130 2.77 -9.48 0.25
C LEU A 130 3.90 -10.41 0.67
N GLU A 131 4.02 -10.72 1.96
CA GLU A 131 5.01 -11.69 2.46
C GLU A 131 4.78 -13.07 1.85
N PHE A 132 3.53 -13.52 1.78
CA PHE A 132 3.16 -14.79 1.15
C PHE A 132 3.47 -14.79 -0.35
N ALA A 133 3.07 -13.74 -1.08
CA ALA A 133 3.25 -13.68 -2.53
C ALA A 133 4.72 -13.52 -2.96
N THR A 134 5.58 -12.94 -2.12
CA THR A 134 6.97 -12.65 -2.46
C THR A 134 7.99 -13.58 -1.80
N GLY A 135 7.58 -14.33 -0.77
CA GLY A 135 8.51 -15.09 0.09
C GLY A 135 9.42 -14.20 0.96
N VAL A 136 9.20 -12.89 1.00
CA VAL A 136 10.01 -11.93 1.77
C VAL A 136 9.31 -11.55 3.05
N GLN A 137 9.97 -11.69 4.19
CA GLN A 137 9.47 -11.16 5.45
C GLN A 137 9.65 -9.63 5.51
N ALA A 138 8.58 -8.93 5.87
CA ALA A 138 8.54 -7.51 6.11
C ALA A 138 9.29 -7.15 7.38
N HIS A 139 10.20 -6.18 7.27
CA HIS A 139 10.77 -5.51 8.43
C HIS A 139 9.79 -4.46 8.96
N VAL A 140 9.31 -4.65 10.18
CA VAL A 140 8.34 -3.75 10.81
C VAL A 140 9.08 -2.67 11.60
N VAL A 141 8.79 -1.39 11.31
CA VAL A 141 9.51 -0.23 11.89
C VAL A 141 8.67 0.63 12.84
N GLY A 142 7.38 0.34 13.00
CA GLY A 142 6.50 0.97 13.98
C GLY A 142 6.05 0.00 15.08
N LYS A 143 5.32 0.54 16.06
CA LYS A 143 4.85 -0.18 17.25
C LYS A 143 3.76 -1.21 16.94
#